data_AF-A0A6J7RY23-F1
#
_entry.id   AF-A0A6J7RY23-F1
#
_cell.length_a   1.000
_cell.length_b   1.000
_cell.length_c   1.000
_cell.angle_alpha   90.00
_cell.angle_beta   90.00
_cell.angle_gamma   90.00
#
_symmetry.space_group_name_H-M   'P 1'
#
loop_
_entity.id
_entity.type
_entity.pdbx_description
1 polymer ?
#
loop_
_entity_poly.entity_id
_entity_poly.type
_entity_poly.pdbx_seq_one_letter_code
_entity_poly.pdbx_strand_id
1 'polypeptide(L)'
;MSQAMGFYERESAFYKQFSQSINLRVPFCYYTDVDPAGAPYIVLLEEITNPRMVDQVAGANFDDSAAILDQAVKLHSHFWDNELLWSLSWLPPMNNPLYRAAREMAEPKLESFIAKWSPHVAADTMQWMRELTPKYPDMVDWWVEQGNATFSHTDFRADNFLFGGSAGEGVVTVLDFQLSARHVGMWDVANFLGQSVTIENRREWEKTLVRRYYDGLITAGVSNYSWDRCWRDYRYCLLHQAWSQVAVSDIDPGNDRGRALLHAMITRVFAAAHDLQSGDLLSEF
;
A
#
# COMPACT_ATOMS: atom_id res chain seq x y z
N MET A 1 6.99 3.04 18.20
CA MET A 1 7.29 2.73 16.79
C MET A 1 6.86 3.88 15.88
N SER A 2 5.58 4.30 15.89
CA SER A 2 5.06 5.35 14.99
C SER A 2 5.83 6.68 15.03
N GLN A 3 6.20 7.17 16.22
CA GLN A 3 7.03 8.36 16.38
C GLN A 3 8.43 8.19 15.75
N ALA A 4 9.10 7.07 16.02
CA ALA A 4 10.42 6.79 15.46
C ALA A 4 10.40 6.63 13.93
N MET A 5 9.28 6.15 13.39
CA MET A 5 9.06 6.04 11.94
C MET A 5 8.63 7.37 11.30
N GLY A 6 8.29 8.40 12.09
CA GLY A 6 7.82 9.70 11.59
C GLY A 6 6.40 9.68 11.02
N PHE A 7 5.57 8.69 11.36
CA PHE A 7 4.22 8.55 10.75
C PHE A 7 3.33 9.77 10.99
N TYR A 8 3.37 10.31 12.22
CA TYR A 8 2.62 11.51 12.59
C TYR A 8 3.07 12.76 11.83
N GLU A 9 4.38 12.91 11.61
CA GLU A 9 4.93 14.02 10.83
C GLU A 9 4.46 13.96 9.37
N ARG A 10 4.46 12.76 8.77
CA ARG A 10 4.05 12.56 7.37
C ARG A 10 2.58 12.87 7.15
N GLU A 11 1.70 12.38 8.02
CA GLU A 11 0.26 12.68 7.93
C GLU A 11 0.00 14.18 8.12
N SER A 12 0.66 14.80 9.11
CA SER A 12 0.59 16.25 9.33
C SER A 12 1.03 17.05 8.10
N ALA A 13 2.17 16.68 7.53
CA ALA A 13 2.75 17.35 6.39
C ALA A 13 1.87 17.20 5.14
N PHE A 14 1.28 16.02 4.91
CA PHE A 14 0.33 15.79 3.84
C PHE A 14 -0.89 16.72 3.96
N TYR A 15 -1.58 16.71 5.10
CA TYR A 15 -2.78 17.55 5.26
C TYR A 15 -2.44 19.05 5.19
N LYS A 16 -1.30 19.47 5.73
CA LYS A 16 -0.86 20.86 5.70
C LYS A 16 -0.54 21.36 4.28
N GLN A 17 0.04 20.51 3.43
CA GLN A 17 0.49 20.91 2.09
C GLN A 17 -0.56 20.64 1.00
N PHE A 18 -1.33 19.56 1.12
CA PHE A 18 -2.08 19.01 0.00
C PHE A 18 -3.59 18.95 0.17
N SER A 19 -4.12 19.00 1.40
CA SER A 19 -5.56 18.79 1.64
C SER A 19 -6.50 19.71 0.84
N GLN A 20 -6.01 20.87 0.41
CA GLN A 20 -6.77 21.86 -0.38
C GLN A 20 -6.35 21.96 -1.85
N SER A 21 -5.21 21.38 -2.25
CA SER A 21 -4.61 21.58 -3.57
C SER A 21 -4.55 20.32 -4.42
N ILE A 22 -4.60 19.14 -3.79
CA ILE A 22 -4.56 17.87 -4.51
C ILE A 22 -5.90 17.59 -5.20
N ASN A 23 -5.85 17.07 -6.43
CA ASN A 23 -7.04 16.58 -7.15
C ASN A 23 -7.45 15.19 -6.64
N LEU A 24 -7.65 15.07 -5.33
CA LEU A 24 -8.04 13.86 -4.64
C LEU A 24 -8.97 14.26 -3.49
N ARG A 25 -10.08 13.55 -3.31
CA ARG A 25 -10.94 13.82 -2.15
C ARG A 25 -10.30 13.22 -0.92
N VAL A 26 -9.89 14.10 -0.01
CA VAL A 26 -9.46 13.79 1.37
C VAL A 26 -10.29 14.66 2.32
N PRO A 27 -10.49 14.29 3.60
CA PRO A 27 -11.22 15.13 4.55
C PRO A 27 -10.62 16.53 4.61
N PHE A 28 -11.47 17.56 4.68
CA PHE A 28 -10.95 18.92 4.87
C PHE A 28 -10.22 19.01 6.21
N CYS A 29 -8.97 19.46 6.20
CA CYS A 29 -8.19 19.63 7.41
C CYS A 29 -8.42 21.02 8.01
N TYR A 30 -9.07 21.08 9.16
CA TYR A 30 -9.25 22.33 9.93
C TYR A 30 -7.97 22.74 10.65
N TYR A 31 -7.21 21.78 11.18
CA TYR A 31 -5.97 22.03 11.90
C TYR A 31 -5.11 20.76 11.94
N THR A 32 -3.80 20.90 11.82
CA THR A 32 -2.85 19.81 12.07
C THR A 32 -1.58 20.39 12.65
N ASP A 33 -1.02 19.72 13.65
CA ASP A 33 0.26 20.10 14.25
C ASP A 33 0.93 18.89 14.89
N VAL A 34 2.26 18.90 14.90
CA VAL A 34 3.09 17.83 15.46
C VAL A 34 4.22 18.47 16.24
N ASP A 35 4.45 18.00 17.47
CA ASP A 35 5.61 18.42 18.25
C ASP A 35 6.90 18.13 17.46
N PRO A 36 7.94 18.98 17.52
CA PRO A 36 9.21 18.72 16.83
C PRO A 36 9.89 17.40 17.22
N ALA A 37 9.59 16.84 18.39
CA ALA A 37 10.05 15.50 18.79
C ALA A 37 9.24 14.38 18.12
N GLY A 38 8.18 14.69 17.38
CA GLY A 38 7.28 13.78 16.68
C GLY A 38 5.99 13.45 17.44
N ALA A 39 5.87 13.79 18.72
CA ALA A 39 4.66 13.63 19.53
C ALA A 39 4.67 14.57 20.75
N PRO A 40 3.52 15.11 21.23
CA PRO A 40 2.16 14.81 20.80
C PRO A 40 1.83 15.32 19.38
N TYR A 41 0.76 14.78 18.82
CA TYR A 41 0.30 15.03 17.45
C TYR A 41 -1.22 15.23 17.44
N ILE A 42 -1.72 16.09 16.55
CA ILE A 42 -3.15 16.32 16.35
C ILE A 42 -3.48 16.55 14.87
N VAL A 43 -4.59 15.96 14.42
CA VAL A 43 -5.30 16.35 13.19
C VAL A 43 -6.76 16.56 13.53
N LEU A 44 -7.29 17.69 13.10
CA LEU A 44 -8.71 18.01 13.14
C LEU A 44 -9.24 18.01 11.71
N LEU A 45 -10.03 16.99 11.39
CA LEU A 45 -10.56 16.74 10.06
C LEU A 45 -12.08 16.96 10.00
N GLU A 46 -12.56 17.22 8.80
CA GLU A 46 -13.96 17.11 8.42
C GLU A 46 -14.54 15.75 8.81
N GLU A 47 -15.68 15.77 9.47
CA GLU A 47 -16.49 14.59 9.65
C GLU A 47 -17.30 14.32 8.39
N ILE A 48 -17.10 13.13 7.80
CA ILE A 48 -17.94 12.64 6.71
C ILE A 48 -19.05 11.80 7.34
N THR A 49 -20.28 12.31 7.30
CA THR A 49 -21.43 11.67 7.92
C THR A 49 -22.14 10.73 6.95
N ASN A 50 -22.64 9.61 7.48
CA ASN A 50 -23.30 8.54 6.72
C ASN A 50 -22.49 7.97 5.53
N PRO A 51 -21.15 7.76 5.64
CA PRO A 51 -20.41 7.11 4.58
C PRO A 51 -20.72 5.61 4.54
N ARG A 52 -20.53 4.99 3.39
CA ARG A 52 -20.39 3.54 3.24
C ARG A 52 -18.90 3.18 3.28
N MET A 53 -18.56 2.18 4.08
CA MET A 53 -17.22 1.58 4.10
C MET A 53 -17.25 0.22 3.39
N VAL A 54 -16.14 -0.14 2.76
CA VAL A 54 -15.96 -1.49 2.23
C VAL A 54 -15.52 -2.40 3.37
N ASP A 55 -16.25 -3.50 3.61
CA ASP A 55 -15.81 -4.49 4.60
C ASP A 55 -14.64 -5.29 4.02
N GLN A 56 -13.42 -4.98 4.47
CA GLN A 56 -12.23 -5.67 4.01
C GLN A 56 -12.25 -7.18 4.29
N VAL A 57 -12.94 -7.63 5.34
CA VAL A 57 -13.06 -9.08 5.63
C VAL A 57 -13.91 -9.75 4.54
N ALA A 58 -15.05 -9.16 4.20
CA ALA A 58 -15.90 -9.64 3.11
C ALA A 58 -15.22 -9.53 1.73
N GLY A 59 -14.44 -8.46 1.54
CA GLY A 59 -13.76 -8.15 0.29
C GLY A 59 -14.55 -7.17 -0.59
N ALA A 60 -13.82 -6.33 -1.33
CA ALA A 60 -14.40 -5.35 -2.24
C ALA A 60 -15.04 -6.00 -3.47
N ASN A 61 -16.10 -5.39 -3.98
CA ASN A 61 -16.66 -5.70 -5.28
C ASN A 61 -15.88 -4.98 -6.41
N PHE A 62 -16.22 -5.30 -7.66
CA PHE A 62 -15.51 -4.76 -8.83
C PHE A 62 -15.62 -3.24 -8.94
N ASP A 63 -16.82 -2.68 -8.75
CA ASP A 63 -17.07 -1.25 -8.93
C ASP A 63 -16.33 -0.40 -7.87
N ASP A 64 -16.38 -0.83 -6.61
CA ASP A 64 -15.63 -0.20 -5.52
C ASP A 64 -14.11 -0.29 -5.80
N SER A 65 -13.65 -1.43 -6.30
CA SER A 65 -12.24 -1.63 -6.65
C SER A 65 -11.80 -0.69 -7.78
N ALA A 66 -12.61 -0.57 -8.84
CA ALA A 66 -12.33 0.33 -9.95
C ALA A 66 -12.29 1.80 -9.49
N ALA A 67 -13.25 2.22 -8.66
CA ALA A 67 -13.32 3.58 -8.15
C ALA A 67 -12.14 3.94 -7.20
N ILE A 68 -11.66 2.97 -6.42
CA ILE A 68 -10.47 3.13 -5.57
C ILE A 68 -9.20 3.21 -6.42
N LEU A 69 -9.05 2.38 -7.45
CA LEU A 69 -7.91 2.44 -8.35
C LEU A 69 -7.87 3.76 -9.15
N ASP A 70 -9.03 4.37 -9.45
CA ASP A 70 -9.07 5.72 -10.02
C ASP A 70 -8.51 6.78 -9.06
N GLN A 71 -8.65 6.59 -7.74
CA GLN A 71 -8.01 7.46 -6.76
C GLN A 71 -6.48 7.27 -6.75
N ALA A 72 -6.00 6.03 -6.91
CA ALA A 72 -4.58 5.74 -7.08
C ALA A 72 -4.02 6.45 -8.33
N VAL A 73 -4.74 6.42 -9.46
CA VAL A 73 -4.33 7.15 -10.68
C VAL A 73 -4.16 8.64 -10.38
N LYS A 74 -5.15 9.28 -9.75
CA LYS A 74 -5.11 10.72 -9.42
C LYS A 74 -3.92 11.08 -8.52
N LEU A 75 -3.69 10.29 -7.47
CA LEU A 75 -2.58 10.49 -6.55
C LEU A 75 -1.25 10.29 -7.28
N HIS A 76 -1.08 9.15 -7.95
CA HIS A 76 0.21 8.77 -8.50
C HIS A 76 0.62 9.61 -9.70
N SER A 77 -0.32 9.97 -10.59
CA SER A 77 0.01 10.79 -11.75
C SER A 77 0.42 12.21 -11.34
N HIS A 78 -0.13 12.74 -10.23
CA HIS A 78 0.21 14.08 -9.74
C HIS A 78 1.67 14.19 -9.28
N PHE A 79 2.24 13.09 -8.78
CA PHE A 79 3.59 13.05 -8.22
C PHE A 79 4.56 12.18 -9.03
N TRP A 80 4.20 11.76 -10.24
CA TRP A 80 5.00 10.80 -11.02
C TRP A 80 6.35 11.38 -11.42
N ASP A 81 7.41 10.94 -10.73
CA ASP A 81 8.81 11.28 -10.94
C ASP A 81 9.07 12.75 -11.31
N ASN A 82 8.43 13.67 -10.57
CA ASN A 82 8.47 15.10 -10.86
C ASN A 82 9.11 15.92 -9.72
N GLU A 83 9.43 17.18 -10.01
CA GLU A 83 10.09 18.08 -9.06
C GLU A 83 9.31 18.23 -7.75
N LEU A 84 7.97 18.21 -7.81
CA LEU A 84 7.13 18.30 -6.62
C LEU A 84 7.38 17.12 -5.68
N LEU A 85 7.35 15.88 -6.18
CA LEU A 85 7.67 14.68 -5.38
C LEU A 85 9.04 14.80 -4.71
N TRP A 86 10.06 15.19 -5.49
CA TRP A 86 11.43 15.25 -5.01
C TRP A 86 11.67 16.40 -4.01
N SER A 87 10.82 17.43 -4.03
CA SER A 87 10.85 18.54 -3.06
C SER A 87 10.31 18.18 -1.66
N LEU A 88 9.58 17.05 -1.53
CA LEU A 88 9.01 16.61 -0.25
C LEU A 88 10.06 15.98 0.66
N SER A 89 10.81 16.83 1.37
CA SER A 89 11.87 16.40 2.30
C SER A 89 11.37 15.52 3.43
N TRP A 90 10.11 15.67 3.84
CA TRP A 90 9.44 14.89 4.88
C TRP A 90 8.96 13.51 4.38
N LEU A 91 8.92 13.27 3.07
CA LEU A 91 8.46 12.01 2.48
C LEU A 91 9.68 11.10 2.22
N PRO A 92 9.87 10.01 2.99
CA PRO A 92 11.07 9.20 2.86
C PRO A 92 10.99 8.28 1.63
N PRO A 93 12.13 7.92 1.00
CA PRO A 93 12.16 6.86 0.01
C PRO A 93 11.93 5.49 0.66
N MET A 94 11.46 4.51 -0.11
CA MET A 94 11.23 3.15 0.39
C MET A 94 12.51 2.47 0.90
N ASN A 95 13.69 2.85 0.39
CA ASN A 95 14.99 2.36 0.88
C ASN A 95 15.61 3.24 1.99
N ASN A 96 14.83 4.04 2.72
CA ASN A 96 15.37 4.74 3.88
C ASN A 96 15.87 3.75 4.96
N PRO A 97 16.79 4.16 5.87
CA PRO A 97 17.38 3.26 6.85
C PRO A 97 16.39 2.47 7.70
N LEU A 98 15.26 3.07 8.09
CA LEU A 98 14.27 2.40 8.93
C LEU A 98 13.49 1.33 8.17
N TYR A 99 13.13 1.59 6.91
CA TYR A 99 12.47 0.57 6.09
C TYR A 99 13.41 -0.54 5.66
N ARG A 100 14.69 -0.25 5.39
CA ARG A 100 15.72 -1.28 5.17
C ARG A 100 15.90 -2.19 6.39
N ALA A 101 15.84 -1.63 7.59
CA ALA A 101 15.94 -2.37 8.85
C ALA A 101 14.73 -3.31 9.11
N ALA A 102 13.68 -3.29 8.28
CA ALA A 102 12.57 -4.24 8.42
C ALA A 102 13.02 -5.72 8.37
N ARG A 103 14.14 -6.01 7.69
CA ARG A 103 14.76 -7.36 7.70
C ARG A 103 15.11 -7.81 9.12
N GLU A 104 15.60 -6.91 9.96
CA GLU A 104 15.98 -7.20 11.35
C GLU A 104 14.74 -7.50 12.22
N MET A 105 13.58 -6.95 11.84
CA MET A 105 12.30 -7.27 12.47
C MET A 105 11.73 -8.61 11.98
N ALA A 106 11.90 -8.93 10.69
CA ALA A 106 11.34 -10.12 10.05
C ALA A 106 12.15 -11.40 10.34
N GLU A 107 13.48 -11.34 10.28
CA GLU A 107 14.38 -12.49 10.44
C GLU A 107 14.10 -13.33 11.71
N PRO A 108 14.00 -12.76 12.92
CA PRO A 108 13.71 -13.56 14.12
C PRO A 108 12.30 -14.16 14.14
N LYS A 109 11.37 -13.63 13.34
CA LYS A 109 9.96 -14.07 13.27
C LYS A 109 9.72 -15.12 12.19
N LEU A 110 10.60 -15.20 11.20
CA LEU A 110 10.41 -15.93 9.95
C LEU A 110 9.98 -17.39 10.14
N GLU A 111 10.74 -18.19 10.90
CA GLU A 111 10.42 -19.62 11.05
C GLU A 111 9.12 -19.87 11.83
N SER A 112 8.81 -19.01 12.81
CA SER A 112 7.53 -19.06 13.54
C SER A 112 6.36 -18.70 12.62
N PHE A 113 6.54 -17.66 11.79
CA PHE A 113 5.57 -17.28 10.78
C PHE A 113 5.31 -18.43 9.80
N ILE A 114 6.37 -19.05 9.27
CA ILE A 114 6.26 -20.18 8.34
C ILE A 114 5.50 -21.33 9.01
N ALA A 115 5.91 -21.76 10.20
CA ALA A 115 5.24 -22.85 10.92
C ALA A 115 3.74 -22.59 11.12
N LYS A 116 3.37 -21.34 11.41
CA LYS A 116 1.98 -20.92 11.62
C LYS A 116 1.17 -20.91 10.31
N TRP A 117 1.74 -20.43 9.21
CA TRP A 117 1.01 -20.13 7.98
C TRP A 117 1.14 -21.16 6.87
N SER A 118 2.13 -22.07 6.93
CA SER A 118 2.27 -23.18 5.98
C SER A 118 1.00 -24.01 5.76
N PRO A 119 0.12 -24.24 6.76
CA PRO A 119 -1.16 -24.94 6.53
C PRO A 119 -2.19 -24.16 5.70
N HIS A 120 -2.00 -22.85 5.52
CA HIS A 120 -3.00 -21.93 4.96
C HIS A 120 -2.63 -21.37 3.59
N VAL A 121 -1.39 -21.51 3.16
CA VAL A 121 -0.88 -20.94 1.89
C VAL A 121 0.07 -21.92 1.19
N ALA A 122 0.38 -21.65 -0.08
CA ALA A 122 1.20 -22.54 -0.90
C ALA A 122 2.64 -22.67 -0.35
N ALA A 123 3.21 -23.88 -0.41
CA ALA A 123 4.54 -24.16 0.13
C ALA A 123 5.65 -23.29 -0.51
N ASP A 124 5.57 -23.08 -1.82
CA ASP A 124 6.55 -22.29 -2.58
C ASP A 124 6.68 -20.86 -2.04
N THR A 125 5.56 -20.24 -1.66
CA THR A 125 5.57 -18.87 -1.12
C THR A 125 6.35 -18.77 0.19
N MET A 126 6.32 -19.81 1.03
CA MET A 126 7.11 -19.86 2.26
C MET A 126 8.60 -20.00 1.98
N GLN A 127 8.96 -20.77 0.96
CA GLN A 127 10.33 -20.84 0.49
C GLN A 127 10.80 -19.46 -0.02
N TRP A 128 9.98 -18.76 -0.80
CA TRP A 128 10.31 -17.41 -1.26
C TRP A 128 10.51 -16.43 -0.10
N MET A 129 9.74 -16.54 0.99
CA MET A 129 9.96 -15.70 2.18
C MET A 129 11.34 -15.96 2.80
N ARG A 130 11.79 -17.22 2.85
CA ARG A 130 13.15 -17.56 3.31
C ARG A 130 14.22 -16.99 2.41
N GLU A 131 14.05 -17.10 1.11
CA GLU A 131 15.02 -16.61 0.12
C GLU A 131 15.08 -15.09 0.05
N LEU A 132 13.94 -14.41 0.21
CA LEU A 132 13.84 -12.95 0.16
C LEU A 132 14.36 -12.28 1.43
N THR A 133 14.15 -12.87 2.61
CA THR A 133 14.53 -12.24 3.89
C THR A 133 15.98 -11.76 3.94
N PRO A 134 17.01 -12.54 3.56
CA PRO A 134 18.38 -12.03 3.55
C PRO A 134 18.64 -10.97 2.46
N LYS A 135 17.87 -10.99 1.36
CA LYS A 135 18.02 -10.10 0.21
C LYS A 135 17.21 -8.81 0.32
N TYR A 136 16.34 -8.68 1.32
CA TYR A 136 15.39 -7.59 1.41
C TYR A 136 16.03 -6.18 1.32
N PRO A 137 17.15 -5.89 2.01
CA PRO A 137 17.81 -4.59 1.87
C PRO A 137 18.28 -4.28 0.44
N ASP A 138 18.75 -5.29 -0.29
CA ASP A 138 19.21 -5.16 -1.68
C ASP A 138 18.01 -5.00 -2.63
N MET A 139 16.91 -5.73 -2.38
CA MET A 139 15.68 -5.60 -3.14
C MET A 139 15.10 -4.18 -3.07
N VAL A 140 15.04 -3.56 -1.88
CA VAL A 140 14.49 -2.19 -1.76
C VAL A 140 15.39 -1.15 -2.41
N ASP A 141 16.71 -1.39 -2.46
CA ASP A 141 17.64 -0.54 -3.21
C ASP A 141 17.48 -0.64 -4.69
N TRP A 142 17.52 -1.86 -5.19
CA TRP A 142 17.30 -2.15 -6.59
C TRP A 142 16.00 -1.49 -7.05
N TRP A 143 14.93 -1.56 -6.24
CA TRP A 143 13.66 -0.93 -6.55
C TRP A 143 13.72 0.60 -6.67
N VAL A 144 14.47 1.26 -5.81
CA VAL A 144 14.62 2.72 -5.91
C VAL A 144 15.44 3.09 -7.16
N GLU A 145 16.45 2.29 -7.51
CA GLU A 145 17.24 2.48 -8.74
C GLU A 145 16.43 2.24 -10.03
N GLN A 146 15.38 1.41 -9.96
CA GLN A 146 14.49 1.14 -11.08
C GLN A 146 13.62 2.33 -11.53
N GLY A 147 13.58 3.44 -10.77
CA GLY A 147 12.88 4.69 -11.13
C GLY A 147 11.34 4.63 -11.05
N ASN A 148 10.67 5.61 -11.66
CA ASN A 148 9.19 5.76 -11.67
C ASN A 148 8.58 5.90 -10.26
N ALA A 149 9.28 6.60 -9.38
CA ALA A 149 8.76 6.91 -8.06
C ALA A 149 7.55 7.85 -8.15
N THR A 150 6.63 7.69 -7.23
CA THR A 150 5.52 8.60 -6.99
C THR A 150 5.25 8.69 -5.50
N PHE A 151 4.27 9.52 -5.12
CA PHE A 151 3.72 9.52 -3.77
C PHE A 151 2.87 8.27 -3.60
N SER A 152 3.36 7.29 -2.85
CA SER A 152 2.57 6.12 -2.48
C SER A 152 1.96 6.33 -1.11
N HIS A 153 0.67 6.02 -0.99
CA HIS A 153 -0.07 6.00 0.27
C HIS A 153 0.46 4.94 1.23
N THR A 154 0.88 3.81 0.67
CA THR A 154 1.43 2.60 1.27
C THR A 154 0.50 1.76 2.12
N ASP A 155 -0.52 2.35 2.74
CA ASP A 155 -1.62 1.65 3.41
C ASP A 155 -2.92 1.69 2.61
N PHE A 156 -2.87 1.36 1.31
CA PHE A 156 -3.98 1.56 0.37
C PHE A 156 -5.04 0.44 0.47
N ARG A 157 -5.57 0.23 1.67
CA ARG A 157 -6.53 -0.84 2.02
C ARG A 157 -7.97 -0.33 2.10
N ALA A 158 -8.94 -1.23 1.93
CA ALA A 158 -10.38 -0.91 1.89
C ALA A 158 -10.88 -0.05 3.05
N ASP A 159 -10.37 -0.27 4.27
CA ASP A 159 -10.79 0.49 5.46
C ASP A 159 -10.39 1.98 5.41
N ASN A 160 -9.45 2.37 4.53
CA ASN A 160 -8.99 3.76 4.36
C ASN A 160 -9.77 4.53 3.28
N PHE A 161 -10.92 3.98 2.83
CA PHE A 161 -11.81 4.65 1.88
C PHE A 161 -13.23 4.78 2.43
N LEU A 162 -13.80 5.97 2.24
CA LEU A 162 -15.21 6.25 2.49
C LEU A 162 -15.92 6.53 1.17
N PHE A 163 -17.09 5.93 0.98
CA PHE A 163 -17.95 6.16 -0.17
C PHE A 163 -19.19 6.95 0.22
N GLY A 164 -19.51 8.00 -0.52
CA GLY A 164 -20.79 8.69 -0.35
C GLY A 164 -20.87 9.56 0.91
N GLY A 165 -22.07 9.61 1.50
CA GLY A 165 -22.35 10.40 2.70
C GLY A 165 -22.42 11.90 2.42
N SER A 166 -22.08 12.72 3.41
CA SER A 166 -22.01 14.19 3.26
C SER A 166 -20.96 14.66 2.26
N ALA A 167 -20.04 13.78 1.83
CA ALA A 167 -19.10 14.08 0.76
C ALA A 167 -19.75 14.06 -0.65
N GLY A 168 -20.96 13.48 -0.79
CA GLY A 168 -21.70 13.38 -2.05
C GLY A 168 -21.74 11.96 -2.61
N GLU A 169 -22.85 11.60 -3.27
CA GLU A 169 -23.02 10.26 -3.86
C GLU A 169 -21.94 9.95 -4.90
N GLY A 170 -21.39 8.73 -4.86
CA GLY A 170 -20.31 8.29 -5.76
C GLY A 170 -18.93 8.88 -5.46
N VAL A 171 -18.79 9.76 -4.46
CA VAL A 171 -17.50 10.31 -4.05
C VAL A 171 -16.74 9.27 -3.21
N VAL A 172 -15.46 9.07 -3.56
CA VAL A 172 -14.52 8.25 -2.80
C VAL A 172 -13.56 9.17 -2.06
N THR A 173 -13.60 9.14 -0.73
CA THR A 173 -12.65 9.87 0.12
C THR A 173 -11.54 8.94 0.58
N VAL A 174 -10.29 9.38 0.42
CA VAL A 174 -9.09 8.68 0.92
C VAL A 174 -8.70 9.23 2.29
N LEU A 175 -8.39 8.32 3.22
CA LEU A 175 -8.01 8.61 4.60
C LEU A 175 -6.60 8.12 4.90
N ASP A 176 -6.02 8.60 6.00
CA ASP A 176 -4.84 8.02 6.65
C ASP A 176 -3.55 7.96 5.80
N PHE A 177 -2.87 9.10 5.69
CA PHE A 177 -1.62 9.23 4.94
C PHE A 177 -0.36 8.95 5.77
N GLN A 178 -0.48 8.33 6.95
CA GLN A 178 0.62 8.24 7.92
C GLN A 178 1.80 7.37 7.46
N LEU A 179 1.55 6.35 6.64
CA LEU A 179 2.59 5.43 6.17
C LEU A 179 3.29 5.91 4.89
N SER A 180 2.79 6.99 4.27
CA SER A 180 3.19 7.46 2.94
C SER A 180 4.71 7.48 2.72
N ALA A 181 5.13 7.15 1.50
CA ALA A 181 6.53 7.11 1.10
C ALA A 181 6.70 7.44 -0.39
N ARG A 182 7.92 7.82 -0.78
CA ARG A 182 8.31 7.82 -2.20
C ARG A 182 8.58 6.39 -2.63
N HIS A 183 7.70 5.84 -3.45
CA HIS A 183 7.79 4.46 -3.94
C HIS A 183 7.08 4.30 -5.29
N VAL A 184 7.09 3.09 -5.85
CA VAL A 184 6.35 2.78 -7.07
C VAL A 184 4.85 2.78 -6.77
N GLY A 185 4.03 3.44 -7.59
CA GLY A 185 2.59 3.54 -7.35
C GLY A 185 1.87 2.18 -7.36
N MET A 186 2.49 1.17 -7.99
CA MET A 186 1.96 -0.19 -7.99
C MET A 186 1.95 -0.86 -6.61
N TRP A 187 2.72 -0.33 -5.65
CA TRP A 187 2.67 -0.79 -4.26
C TRP A 187 1.24 -0.69 -3.69
N ASP A 188 0.55 0.42 -3.96
CA ASP A 188 -0.81 0.68 -3.47
C ASP A 188 -1.84 -0.20 -4.17
N VAL A 189 -1.69 -0.39 -5.48
CA VAL A 189 -2.58 -1.29 -6.26
C VAL A 189 -2.41 -2.75 -5.80
N ALA A 190 -1.17 -3.19 -5.55
CA ALA A 190 -0.88 -4.52 -5.01
C ALA A 190 -1.36 -4.69 -3.56
N ASN A 191 -1.24 -3.66 -2.72
CA ASN A 191 -1.80 -3.65 -1.37
C ASN A 191 -3.32 -3.86 -1.42
N PHE A 192 -4.03 -3.05 -2.22
CA PHE A 192 -5.48 -3.11 -2.32
C PHE A 192 -5.95 -4.45 -2.88
N LEU A 193 -5.51 -4.83 -4.08
CA LEU A 193 -5.98 -6.05 -4.74
C LEU A 193 -5.53 -7.31 -4.00
N GLY A 194 -4.35 -7.28 -3.38
CA GLY A 194 -3.79 -8.42 -2.64
C GLY A 194 -4.39 -8.63 -1.26
N GLN A 195 -5.05 -7.63 -0.66
CA GLN A 195 -5.50 -7.72 0.75
C GLN A 195 -6.96 -7.33 0.96
N SER A 196 -7.56 -6.57 0.03
CA SER A 196 -8.92 -6.05 0.14
C SER A 196 -9.92 -6.67 -0.84
N VAL A 197 -9.46 -7.49 -1.80
CA VAL A 197 -10.32 -8.23 -2.74
C VAL A 197 -10.20 -9.73 -2.42
N THR A 198 -11.30 -10.49 -2.54
CA THR A 198 -11.25 -11.95 -2.33
C THR A 198 -10.33 -12.62 -3.36
N ILE A 199 -9.83 -13.82 -3.07
CA ILE A 199 -8.92 -14.54 -3.97
C ILE A 199 -9.60 -14.79 -5.33
N GLU A 200 -10.85 -15.22 -5.29
CA GLU A 200 -11.67 -15.55 -6.46
C GLU A 200 -11.85 -14.32 -7.35
N ASN A 201 -12.30 -13.21 -6.75
CA ASN A 201 -12.55 -11.96 -7.47
C ASN A 201 -11.25 -11.36 -8.00
N ARG A 202 -10.16 -11.40 -7.22
CA ARG A 202 -8.85 -10.92 -7.65
C ARG A 202 -8.38 -11.69 -8.89
N ARG A 203 -8.46 -13.03 -8.90
CA ARG A 203 -8.09 -13.86 -10.06
C ARG A 203 -8.87 -13.49 -11.32
N GLU A 204 -10.15 -13.17 -11.15
CA GLU A 204 -11.02 -12.79 -12.26
C GLU A 204 -10.72 -11.38 -12.79
N TRP A 205 -10.43 -10.42 -11.90
CA TRP A 205 -10.45 -9.00 -12.24
C TRP A 205 -9.08 -8.33 -12.34
N GLU A 206 -8.04 -8.89 -11.73
CA GLU A 206 -6.76 -8.20 -11.51
C GLU A 206 -6.15 -7.62 -12.80
N LYS A 207 -6.17 -8.38 -13.89
CA LYS A 207 -5.58 -7.94 -15.15
C LYS A 207 -6.34 -6.76 -15.73
N THR A 208 -7.66 -6.77 -15.59
CA THR A 208 -8.54 -5.67 -16.01
C THR A 208 -8.36 -4.44 -15.14
N LEU A 209 -8.29 -4.62 -13.81
CA LEU A 209 -8.12 -3.53 -12.86
C LEU A 209 -6.72 -2.89 -12.95
N VAL A 210 -5.66 -3.68 -13.06
CA VAL A 210 -4.30 -3.18 -13.27
C VAL A 210 -4.17 -2.50 -14.64
N ARG A 211 -4.85 -3.01 -15.68
CA ARG A 211 -4.94 -2.32 -16.99
C ARG A 211 -5.64 -0.97 -16.87
N ARG A 212 -6.75 -0.89 -16.11
CA ARG A 212 -7.43 0.38 -15.85
C ARG A 212 -6.52 1.40 -15.20
N TYR A 213 -5.77 0.99 -14.17
CA TYR A 213 -4.77 1.84 -13.52
C TYR A 213 -3.70 2.33 -14.52
N TYR A 214 -3.15 1.41 -15.32
CA TYR A 214 -2.18 1.74 -16.37
C TYR A 214 -2.73 2.77 -17.38
N ASP A 215 -3.88 2.48 -17.99
CA ASP A 215 -4.48 3.35 -18.99
C ASP A 215 -4.83 4.72 -18.40
N GLY A 216 -5.24 4.76 -17.13
CA GLY A 216 -5.47 5.99 -16.38
C GLY A 216 -4.21 6.84 -16.22
N LEU A 217 -3.08 6.24 -15.85
CA LEU A 217 -1.79 6.94 -15.77
C LEU A 217 -1.36 7.53 -17.12
N ILE A 218 -1.46 6.74 -18.19
CA ILE A 218 -1.10 7.20 -19.55
C ILE A 218 -2.00 8.35 -19.98
N THR A 219 -3.31 8.25 -19.72
CA THR A 219 -4.27 9.33 -20.00
C THR A 219 -3.97 10.60 -19.21
N ALA A 220 -3.46 10.45 -17.98
CA ALA A 220 -3.03 11.57 -17.13
C ALA A 220 -1.67 12.16 -17.52
N GLY A 221 -1.01 11.66 -18.57
CA GLY A 221 0.23 12.20 -19.12
C GLY A 221 1.52 11.52 -18.64
N VAL A 222 1.42 10.43 -17.88
CA VAL A 222 2.59 9.61 -17.55
C VAL A 222 3.17 9.02 -18.83
N SER A 223 4.48 9.19 -19.02
CA SER A 223 5.21 8.68 -20.18
C SER A 223 6.35 7.75 -19.71
N ASN A 224 6.98 7.03 -20.65
CA ASN A 224 8.07 6.08 -20.37
C ASN A 224 7.72 4.94 -19.39
N TYR A 225 6.42 4.65 -19.21
CA TYR A 225 5.91 3.53 -18.44
C TYR A 225 5.15 2.58 -19.36
N SER A 226 5.69 1.38 -19.60
CA SER A 226 5.06 0.39 -20.47
C SER A 226 4.08 -0.50 -19.69
N TRP A 227 3.14 -1.12 -20.41
CA TRP A 227 2.26 -2.13 -19.81
C TRP A 227 3.03 -3.30 -19.19
N ASP A 228 4.07 -3.80 -19.88
CA ASP A 228 4.86 -4.92 -19.39
C ASP A 228 5.60 -4.56 -18.10
N ARG A 229 6.10 -3.32 -18.02
CA ARG A 229 6.69 -2.80 -16.78
C ARG A 229 5.66 -2.69 -15.67
N CYS A 230 4.48 -2.15 -15.96
CA CYS A 230 3.36 -2.04 -15.02
C CYS A 230 2.96 -3.39 -14.43
N TRP A 231 2.75 -4.39 -15.29
CA TRP A 231 2.40 -5.74 -14.85
C TRP A 231 3.52 -6.41 -14.05
N ARG A 232 4.78 -6.17 -14.44
CA ARG A 232 5.95 -6.66 -13.70
C ARG A 232 6.05 -6.02 -12.31
N ASP A 233 5.94 -4.70 -12.21
CA ASP A 233 5.93 -3.98 -10.92
C ASP A 233 4.83 -4.55 -9.99
N TYR A 234 3.68 -4.92 -10.55
CA TYR A 234 2.57 -5.52 -9.78
C TYR A 234 2.96 -6.86 -9.17
N ARG A 235 3.56 -7.75 -9.96
CA ARG A 235 4.06 -9.05 -9.46
C ARG A 235 5.07 -8.88 -8.33
N TYR A 236 6.02 -7.97 -8.49
CA TYR A 236 7.01 -7.68 -7.46
C TYR A 236 6.39 -7.08 -6.20
N CYS A 237 5.48 -6.11 -6.35
CA CYS A 237 4.82 -5.52 -5.20
C CYS A 237 4.03 -6.59 -4.44
N LEU A 238 3.42 -7.57 -5.10
CA LEU A 238 2.78 -8.70 -4.41
C LEU A 238 3.78 -9.58 -3.64
N LEU A 239 4.97 -9.85 -4.19
CA LEU A 239 6.03 -10.56 -3.46
C LEU A 239 6.46 -9.78 -2.21
N HIS A 240 6.69 -8.48 -2.36
CA HIS A 240 7.10 -7.62 -1.25
C HIS A 240 5.97 -7.46 -0.21
N GLN A 241 4.71 -7.34 -0.64
CA GLN A 241 3.55 -7.30 0.25
C GLN A 241 3.33 -8.62 1.01
N ALA A 242 3.65 -9.77 0.40
CA ALA A 242 3.64 -11.04 1.12
C ALA A 242 4.75 -11.09 2.18
N TRP A 243 5.96 -10.63 1.84
CA TRP A 243 7.07 -10.57 2.77
C TRP A 243 6.86 -9.60 3.93
N SER A 244 6.21 -8.46 3.69
CA SER A 244 5.93 -7.48 4.74
C SER A 244 5.05 -8.08 5.86
N GLN A 245 4.21 -9.08 5.57
CA GLN A 245 3.42 -9.80 6.58
C GLN A 245 4.29 -10.55 7.60
N VAL A 246 5.50 -10.97 7.22
CA VAL A 246 6.47 -11.58 8.15
C VAL A 246 6.98 -10.53 9.14
N ALA A 247 7.29 -9.33 8.65
CA ALA A 247 7.84 -8.25 9.48
C ALA A 247 6.85 -7.78 10.56
N VAL A 248 5.54 -7.80 10.26
CA VAL A 248 4.46 -7.31 11.15
C VAL A 248 3.64 -8.41 11.82
N SER A 249 4.13 -9.65 11.84
CA SER A 249 3.35 -10.82 12.26
C SER A 249 3.00 -10.90 13.75
N ASP A 250 3.58 -10.04 14.57
CA ASP A 250 3.41 -9.93 16.02
C ASP A 250 2.31 -8.93 16.43
N ILE A 251 1.67 -8.27 15.48
CA ILE A 251 0.52 -7.41 15.76
C ILE A 251 -0.61 -8.26 16.36
N ASP A 252 -1.03 -7.90 17.58
CA ASP A 252 -2.19 -8.50 18.22
C ASP A 252 -3.48 -8.03 17.52
N PRO A 253 -4.26 -8.94 16.92
CA PRO A 253 -5.52 -8.58 16.27
C PRO A 253 -6.59 -8.05 17.23
N GLY A 254 -6.42 -8.24 18.55
CA GLY A 254 -7.28 -7.67 19.61
C GLY A 254 -8.68 -8.29 19.75
N ASN A 255 -9.36 -8.63 18.65
CA ASN A 255 -10.71 -9.20 18.65
C ASN A 255 -10.93 -10.20 17.49
N ASP A 256 -12.11 -10.84 17.45
CA ASP A 256 -12.45 -11.84 16.42
C ASP A 256 -12.41 -11.27 15.00
N ARG A 257 -12.91 -10.05 14.80
CA ARG A 257 -12.88 -9.38 13.49
C ARG A 257 -11.44 -9.11 13.05
N GLY A 258 -10.58 -8.63 13.95
CA GLY A 258 -9.16 -8.41 13.68
C GLY A 258 -8.44 -9.72 13.32
N ARG A 259 -8.78 -10.83 13.97
CA ARG A 259 -8.23 -12.16 13.61
C ARG A 259 -8.66 -12.59 12.21
N ALA A 260 -9.94 -12.42 11.89
CA ALA A 260 -10.47 -12.72 10.56
C ALA A 260 -9.81 -11.83 9.49
N LEU A 261 -9.62 -10.54 9.78
CA LEU A 261 -8.96 -9.59 8.89
C LEU A 261 -7.50 -9.97 8.65
N LEU A 262 -6.72 -10.23 9.71
CA LEU A 262 -5.33 -10.67 9.58
C LEU A 262 -5.21 -11.95 8.74
N HIS A 263 -6.08 -12.92 8.99
CA HIS A 263 -6.13 -14.15 8.21
C HIS A 263 -6.45 -13.88 6.74
N ALA A 264 -7.45 -13.04 6.45
CA ALA A 264 -7.80 -12.66 5.08
C ALA A 264 -6.64 -11.95 4.37
N MET A 265 -6.01 -10.96 5.01
CA MET A 265 -4.90 -10.20 4.43
C MET A 265 -3.73 -11.12 4.05
N ILE A 266 -3.30 -12.01 4.97
CA ILE A 266 -2.17 -12.90 4.73
C ILE A 266 -2.51 -13.93 3.65
N THR A 267 -3.64 -14.64 3.79
CA THR A 267 -3.98 -15.69 2.81
C THR A 267 -4.19 -15.15 1.40
N ARG A 268 -4.80 -13.95 1.26
CA ARG A 268 -5.03 -13.32 -0.04
C ARG A 268 -3.73 -12.89 -0.73
N VAL A 269 -2.82 -12.21 -0.02
CA VAL A 269 -1.60 -11.68 -0.66
C VAL A 269 -0.64 -12.81 -1.03
N PHE A 270 -0.55 -13.85 -0.20
CA PHE A 270 0.25 -15.04 -0.51
C PHE A 270 -0.34 -15.82 -1.70
N ALA A 271 -1.67 -15.95 -1.78
CA ALA A 271 -2.31 -16.54 -2.95
C ALA A 271 -2.05 -15.72 -4.22
N ALA A 272 -2.10 -14.38 -4.14
CA ALA A 272 -1.81 -13.50 -5.27
C ALA A 272 -0.36 -13.63 -5.76
N ALA A 273 0.61 -13.63 -4.84
CA ALA A 273 2.02 -13.83 -5.17
C ALA A 273 2.25 -15.22 -5.80
N HIS A 274 1.59 -16.26 -5.29
CA HIS A 274 1.66 -17.60 -5.84
C HIS A 274 1.06 -17.69 -7.25
N ASP A 275 -0.17 -17.19 -7.44
CA ASP A 275 -0.89 -17.27 -8.72
C ASP A 275 -0.11 -16.59 -9.85
N LEU A 276 0.64 -15.53 -9.53
CA LEU A 276 1.47 -14.81 -10.49
C LEU A 276 2.94 -15.22 -10.50
N GLN A 277 3.30 -16.29 -9.79
CA GLN A 277 4.67 -16.82 -9.72
C GLN A 277 5.69 -15.73 -9.36
N SER A 278 5.35 -14.85 -8.42
CA SER A 278 6.17 -13.67 -8.14
C SER A 278 7.58 -14.01 -7.63
N GLY A 279 7.80 -15.24 -7.14
CA GLY A 279 9.12 -15.76 -6.77
C GLY A 279 10.14 -15.81 -7.92
N ASP A 280 9.70 -15.87 -9.19
CA ASP A 280 10.60 -15.81 -10.36
C ASP A 280 11.52 -14.58 -10.33
N LEU A 281 11.07 -13.53 -9.64
CA LEU A 281 11.71 -12.23 -9.59
C LEU A 281 12.82 -12.14 -8.53
N LEU A 282 12.99 -13.19 -7.71
CA LEU A 282 14.05 -13.28 -6.69
C LEU A 282 15.46 -13.32 -7.27
N SER A 283 15.62 -13.64 -8.56
CA SER A 283 16.92 -13.67 -9.24
C SER A 283 17.41 -12.30 -9.70
N GLU A 284 16.59 -11.26 -9.51
CA GLU A 284 16.83 -9.93 -10.11
C GLU A 284 17.55 -8.96 -9.18
N PHE A 285 17.71 -9.36 -7.92
CA PHE A 285 18.41 -8.65 -6.86
C PHE A 285 19.26 -9.63 -6.03
#